data_AF-A0A8J7EHV8-F1
#
_entry.id   AF-A0A8J7EHV8-F1
#
_cell.length_a   1.000
_cell.length_b   1.000
_cell.length_c   1.000
_cell.angle_alpha   90.00
_cell.angle_beta   90.00
_cell.angle_gamma   90.00
#
_symmetry.space_group_name_H-M   'P 1'
#
loop_
_entity.id
_entity.type
_entity.pdbx_description
1 polymer ?
#
loop_
_entity_poly.entity_id
_entity_poly.type
_entity_poly.pdbx_seq_one_letter_code
_entity_poly.pdbx_strand_id
1 'polypeptide(L)' 'MILPDKYISTSNSLLGVGAILIEHLNQPRTVTSLWSDLSKISEVATFERFILVLDLLYMIGAIELEEGLIYKRHR' A
#
# COMPACT_ATOMS: atom_id res chain seq x y z
N MET A 1 -7.38 -10.78 -0.83
CA MET A 1 -6.80 -11.51 -1.98
C MET A 1 -5.98 -10.56 -2.83
N ILE A 2 -4.96 -11.05 -3.55
CA ILE A 2 -4.09 -10.20 -4.38
C ILE A 2 -4.88 -9.55 -5.53
N LEU A 3 -5.57 -10.38 -6.31
CA LEU A 3 -6.47 -9.97 -7.38
C LEU A 3 -7.93 -9.89 -6.88
N PRO A 4 -8.79 -9.09 -7.53
CA PRO A 4 -10.23 -9.18 -7.32
C PRO A 4 -10.77 -10.55 -7.75
N ASP A 5 -11.89 -10.95 -7.16
CA ASP A 5 -12.61 -12.17 -7.51
C ASP A 5 -14.13 -11.94 -7.42
N LYS A 6 -14.93 -13.02 -7.44
CA LYS A 6 -16.40 -12.93 -7.34
C LYS A 6 -16.88 -12.31 -6.01
N TYR A 7 -16.08 -12.38 -4.96
CA TYR A 7 -16.43 -11.97 -3.60
C TYR A 7 -15.70 -10.70 -3.13
N ILE A 8 -14.62 -10.32 -3.81
CA ILE A 8 -13.75 -9.19 -3.46
C ILE A 8 -13.68 -8.23 -4.64
N SER A 9 -14.20 -7.02 -4.43
CA SER A 9 -14.13 -5.93 -5.41
C SER A 9 -12.68 -5.51 -5.70
N THR A 10 -12.45 -4.88 -6.85
CA THR A 10 -11.13 -4.33 -7.21
C THR A 10 -10.59 -3.40 -6.13
N SER A 11 -11.42 -2.49 -5.61
CA SER A 11 -11.06 -1.59 -4.51
C SER A 11 -10.62 -2.33 -3.24
N ASN A 12 -11.09 -3.56 -3.04
CA ASN A 12 -10.74 -4.39 -1.90
C ASN A 12 -9.63 -5.43 -2.16
N SER A 13 -9.19 -5.61 -3.41
CA SER A 13 -8.02 -6.42 -3.72
C SER A 13 -6.74 -5.75 -3.24
N LEU A 14 -5.68 -6.51 -2.95
CA LEU A 14 -4.39 -5.90 -2.56
C LEU A 14 -3.82 -5.02 -3.68
N LEU A 15 -4.11 -5.31 -4.96
CA LEU A 15 -3.76 -4.42 -6.07
C LEU A 15 -4.49 -3.07 -6.01
N GLY A 16 -5.81 -3.08 -5.77
CA GLY A 16 -6.58 -1.85 -5.65
C GLY A 16 -6.14 -1.00 -4.46
N VAL A 17 -5.93 -1.64 -3.30
CA VAL A 17 -5.39 -0.95 -2.13
C VAL A 17 -3.95 -0.48 -2.36
N GLY A 18 -3.15 -1.23 -3.10
CA GLY A 18 -1.82 -0.83 -3.53
C GLY A 18 -1.81 0.43 -4.38
N ALA A 19 -2.79 0.60 -5.28
CA ALA A 19 -2.97 1.84 -6.05
C ALA A 19 -3.23 3.04 -5.13
N ILE A 20 -4.15 2.88 -4.15
CA ILE A 20 -4.44 3.91 -3.15
C ILE A 20 -3.15 4.28 -2.37
N LEU A 21 -2.39 3.29 -1.92
CA LEU A 21 -1.14 3.53 -1.19
C LEU A 21 -0.12 4.30 -2.03
N ILE A 22 0.08 3.90 -3.28
CA ILE A 22 0.96 4.62 -4.23
C ILE A 22 0.47 6.06 -4.39
N GLU A 23 -0.81 6.34 -4.60
CA GLU A 23 -1.32 7.71 -4.71
C GLU A 23 -1.02 8.59 -3.48
N HIS A 24 -0.92 8.00 -2.29
CA HIS A 24 -0.58 8.70 -1.04
C HIS A 24 0.94 8.87 -0.82
N LEU A 25 1.76 8.13 -1.57
CA LEU A 25 3.23 8.17 -1.49
C LEU A 25 3.83 9.19 -2.48
N ASN A 26 3.33 10.42 -2.51
CA ASN A 26 3.83 11.48 -3.41
C ASN A 26 5.21 12.04 -3.02
N GLN A 27 5.64 11.75 -1.80
CA GLN A 27 6.97 12.04 -1.28
C GLN A 27 7.40 10.86 -0.40
N PRO A 28 8.70 10.69 -0.12
CA PRO A 28 9.17 9.66 0.80
C PRO A 28 8.52 9.84 2.18
N ARG A 29 8.03 8.74 2.75
CA ARG A 29 7.30 8.76 4.03
C ARG A 29 7.71 7.60 4.90
N THR A 30 7.72 7.79 6.22
CA THR A 30 7.89 6.69 7.15
C THR A 30 6.66 5.78 7.12
N VAL A 31 6.85 4.52 7.52
CA VAL A 31 5.74 3.56 7.68
C VAL A 31 4.65 4.15 8.58
N THR A 32 5.03 4.79 9.69
CA THR A 32 4.10 5.40 10.66
C THR A 32 3.32 6.56 10.07
N SER A 33 3.95 7.47 9.32
CA SER A 33 3.23 8.61 8.75
C SER A 33 2.28 8.18 7.64
N LEU A 34 2.69 7.19 6.83
CA LEU A 34 1.83 6.62 5.79
C LEU A 34 0.62 5.87 6.39
N TRP A 35 0.84 5.09 7.46
CA TRP A 35 -0.23 4.40 8.19
C TRP A 35 -1.23 5.37 8.83
N SER A 36 -0.76 6.47 9.43
CA SER A 36 -1.61 7.49 10.05
C SER A 36 -2.64 8.08 9.08
N ASP A 37 -2.26 8.21 7.80
CA ASP A 37 -3.16 8.71 6.75
C ASP A 37 -4.06 7.60 6.20
N LEU A 38 -3.48 6.43 5.88
CA LEU A 38 -4.21 5.35 5.22
C LEU A 38 -5.15 4.56 6.13
N SER A 39 -4.89 4.52 7.44
CA SER A 39 -5.76 3.84 8.42
C SER A 39 -7.19 4.38 8.46
N LYS A 40 -7.42 5.58 7.94
CA LYS A 40 -8.75 6.22 7.82
C LYS A 40 -9.54 5.73 6.61
N ILE A 41 -8.90 5.02 5.69
CA ILE A 41 -9.50 4.51 4.46
C ILE A 41 -10.05 3.11 4.73
N SER A 42 -11.34 2.90 4.42
CA SER A 42 -12.04 1.65 4.72
C SER A 42 -11.44 0.43 4.00
N GLU A 43 -10.83 0.66 2.84
CA GLU A 43 -10.15 -0.32 2.01
C GLU A 43 -8.77 -0.68 2.57
N VAL A 44 -8.23 0.08 3.53
CA VAL A 44 -6.96 -0.23 4.20
C VAL A 44 -7.24 -0.82 5.60
N ALA A 45 -8.16 -0.19 6.35
CA ALA A 45 -8.80 -0.53 7.64
C ALA A 45 -7.98 -1.17 8.79
N THR A 46 -7.06 -2.07 8.51
CA THR A 46 -6.29 -2.88 9.47
C THR A 46 -4.81 -2.77 9.16
N PHE A 47 -3.97 -2.80 10.20
CA PHE A 47 -2.53 -2.69 10.04
C PHE A 47 -1.95 -3.87 9.26
N GLU A 48 -2.50 -5.07 9.48
CA GLU A 48 -2.13 -6.30 8.78
C GLU A 48 -2.31 -6.15 7.26
N ARG A 49 -3.44 -5.61 6.82
CA ARG A 49 -3.71 -5.37 5.40
C ARG A 49 -2.77 -4.32 4.82
N PHE A 50 -2.47 -3.27 5.58
CA PHE A 50 -1.50 -2.26 5.17
C PHE A 50 -0.10 -2.87 4.95
N ILE A 51 0.38 -3.72 5.87
CA ILE A 51 1.66 -4.43 5.72
C ILE A 51 1.64 -5.37 4.51
N LEU A 52 0.57 -6.14 4.31
CA LEU A 52 0.45 -7.03 3.14
C LEU A 52 0.54 -6.28 1.80
N VAL A 53 0.01 -5.05 1.76
CA VAL A 53 0.11 -4.21 0.57
C VAL A 53 1.53 -3.68 0.40
N LEU A 54 2.20 -3.25 1.47
CA LEU A 54 3.62 -2.86 1.42
C LEU A 54 4.49 -4.01 0.94
N ASP A 55 4.30 -5.22 1.47
CA ASP A 55 5.02 -6.41 1.06
C ASP A 55 4.83 -6.68 -0.43
N LEU A 56 3.58 -6.65 -0.91
CA LEU A 56 3.26 -6.82 -2.33
C LEU A 56 3.99 -5.79 -3.20
N LEU A 57 3.88 -4.51 -2.85
CA LEU A 57 4.48 -3.42 -3.60
C LEU A 57 6.02 -3.48 -3.58
N TYR A 58 6.62 -3.90 -2.47
CA TYR A 58 8.06 -4.09 -2.36
C TYR A 58 8.53 -5.29 -3.20
N MET A 59 7.82 -6.42 -3.14
CA MET A 59 8.14 -7.63 -3.91
C MET A 59 8.08 -7.40 -5.43
N ILE A 60 7.10 -6.66 -5.93
CA ILE A 60 7.03 -6.27 -7.35
C ILE A 60 7.95 -5.06 -7.67
N GLY A 61 8.52 -4.49 -6.62
CA GLY A 61 9.31 -3.27 -6.57
C GLY A 61 8.67 -2.09 -7.29
N ALA A 62 7.45 -1.79 -6.86
CA ALA A 62 6.82 -0.49 -7.02
C ALA A 62 7.30 0.50 -5.93
N ILE A 63 7.80 -0.01 -4.80
CA ILE A 63 8.37 0.78 -3.71
C ILE A 63 9.69 0.20 -3.22
N GLU A 64 10.45 1.01 -2.49
CA GLU A 64 11.67 0.63 -1.78
C GLU A 64 11.66 1.24 -0.37
N LEU A 65 12.42 0.65 0.55
CA LEU A 65 12.57 1.11 1.93
C LEU A 65 14.05 1.44 2.15
N GLU A 66 14.35 2.72 2.37
CA GLU A 66 15.70 3.22 2.58
C GLU A 66 15.69 4.19 3.77
N GLU A 67 16.59 3.98 4.73
CA GLU A 67 16.72 4.82 5.93
C GLU A 67 15.39 5.05 6.69
N GLY A 68 14.50 4.05 6.70
CA GLY A 68 13.20 4.12 7.37
C GLY A 68 12.11 4.90 6.62
N LEU A 69 12.40 5.33 5.39
CA LEU A 69 11.48 5.98 4.47
C LEU A 69 11.11 5.05 3.31
N ILE A 70 9.84 5.04 2.97
CA ILE A 70 9.30 4.34 1.81
C ILE A 70 9.35 5.30 0.63
N TYR A 71 9.96 4.88 -0.48
CA TYR A 71 10.05 5.63 -1.73
C TYR A 71 9.25 4.95 -2.83
N LYS A 72 8.68 5.74 -3.74
CA LYS A 72 8.18 5.22 -5.02
C LYS A 72 9.37 4.92 -5.91
N ARG A 73 9.40 3.71 -6.47
CA ARG A 73 10.39 3.37 -7.48
C ARG A 73 9.94 3.88 -8.83
N HIS A 74 10.51 4.99 -9.29
CA HIS A 74 10.35 5.48 -10.65
C HIS A 74 11.24 4.63 -11.56
N ARG A 75 10.63 3.81 -12.41
CA ARG A 75 11.35 3.11 -13.50
C ARG A 75 11.77 4.09 -14.59
#